data_AF-A0A830DAB5-F1
#
_entry.id   AF-A0A830DAB5-F1
#
_cell.length_a   1.000
_cell.length_b   1.000
_cell.length_c   1.000
_cell.angle_alpha   90.00
_cell.angle_beta   90.00
_cell.angle_gamma   90.00
#
_symmetry.space_group_name_H-M   'P 1'
#
loop_
_entity.id
_entity.type
_entity.pdbx_description
1 polymer ?
#
loop_
_entity_poly.entity_id
_entity_poly.type
_entity_poly.pdbx_seq_one_letter_code
_entity_poly.pdbx_strand_id
1 'polypeptide(L)'
;MGAVRSLLKITEEEFSGPPINVVMELLGGLVLCMWAALTVPGKFLSILPHSDENRVVSLPANLDFMIFNHRAKAFPLDMDVKLK
;
A
#
# COMPACT_ATOMS: atom_id res chain seq x y z
N MET A 1 30.08 2.98 6.43
CA MET A 1 30.09 3.39 7.84
C MET A 1 31.28 2.88 8.67
N GLY A 2 31.76 1.64 8.48
CA GLY A 2 32.89 1.09 9.27
C GLY A 2 34.25 1.79 9.10
N ALA A 3 34.59 2.23 7.89
CA ALA A 3 35.90 2.83 7.59
C ALA A 3 36.12 4.19 8.29
N VAL A 4 35.15 5.10 8.22
CA VAL A 4 35.24 6.46 8.81
C VAL A 4 35.36 6.38 10.34
N ARG A 5 34.56 5.51 10.97
CA ARG A 5 34.59 5.31 12.42
C ARG A 5 35.91 4.69 12.87
N SER A 6 36.51 3.79 12.08
CA SER A 6 37.81 3.20 12.39
C SER A 6 38.95 4.21 12.26
N LEU A 7 38.87 5.12 11.28
CA LEU A 7 39.88 6.17 11.06
C LEU A 7 39.85 7.21 12.19
N LEU A 8 38.66 7.70 12.59
CA LEU A 8 38.52 8.58 13.75
C LEU A 8 38.97 7.93 15.07
N LYS A 9 38.80 6.60 15.20
CA LYS A 9 39.25 5.86 16.40
C LYS A 9 40.77 5.77 16.51
N ILE A 10 41.50 5.89 15.40
CA ILE A 10 42.96 5.78 15.33
C ILE A 10 43.62 7.15 15.58
N THR A 11 42.94 8.25 15.24
CA THR A 11 43.52 9.60 15.27
C THR A 11 43.41 10.32 16.61
N GLU A 12 42.78 9.74 17.64
CA GLU A 12 42.65 10.28 19.02
C GLU A 12 42.11 11.72 19.16
N GLU A 13 41.71 12.37 18.06
CA GLU A 13 41.00 13.65 18.01
C GLU A 13 39.64 13.50 18.71
N GLU A 14 39.40 14.38 19.70
CA GLU A 14 38.22 14.38 20.56
C GLU A 14 36.94 14.23 19.73
N PHE A 15 36.18 13.17 20.04
CA PHE A 15 34.92 12.77 19.40
C PHE A 15 33.84 13.86 19.57
N SER A 16 33.95 15.00 18.86
CA SER A 16 32.91 16.03 18.84
C SER A 16 31.63 15.58 18.11
N GLY A 17 31.66 14.43 17.44
CA GLY A 17 30.51 13.81 16.80
C GLY A 17 30.75 13.47 15.33
N PRO A 18 29.79 12.84 14.65
CA PRO A 18 29.87 12.57 13.23
C PRO A 18 29.88 13.88 12.44
N PRO A 19 30.68 14.00 11.36
CA PRO A 19 30.69 15.21 10.56
C PRO A 19 29.32 15.48 9.92
N ILE A 20 28.93 16.75 9.84
CA ILE A 20 27.57 17.19 9.50
C ILE A 20 27.09 16.67 8.13
N ASN A 21 28.00 16.49 7.17
CA ASN A 21 27.70 15.90 5.87
C ASN A 21 27.12 14.48 5.99
N VAL A 22 27.70 13.64 6.86
CA VAL A 22 27.23 12.27 7.10
C VAL A 22 25.86 12.28 7.78
N VAL A 23 25.63 13.22 8.69
CA VAL A 23 24.32 13.36 9.36
C VAL A 23 23.24 13.76 8.35
N MET A 24 23.54 14.71 7.46
CA MET A 24 22.60 15.15 6.41
C MET A 24 22.32 14.06 5.39
N GLU A 25 23.34 13.31 4.97
CA GLU A 25 23.16 12.17 4.05
C GLU A 25 22.33 11.06 4.69
N LEU A 26 22.56 10.77 5.98
CA LEU A 26 21.77 9.78 6.72
C LEU A 26 20.30 10.20 6.84
N LEU A 27 20.04 11.47 7.15
CA LEU A 27 18.67 12.01 7.23
C LEU A 27 18.00 11.99 5.86
N GLY A 28 18.71 12.38 4.80
CA GLY A 28 18.22 12.30 3.42
C GLY A 28 17.86 10.87 3.02
N GLY A 29 18.76 9.92 3.29
CA GLY A 29 18.53 8.49 3.05
C GLY A 29 17.35 7.95 3.86
N LEU A 30 17.20 8.35 5.13
CA LEU A 30 16.08 7.94 5.97
C LEU A 30 14.74 8.42 5.41
N VAL A 31 14.65 9.69 5.01
CA VAL A 31 13.42 10.26 4.43
C VAL A 31 13.06 9.53 3.13
N LEU A 32 14.03 9.29 2.26
CA LEU A 32 13.81 8.55 1.01
C LEU A 32 13.38 7.10 1.25
N CYS A 33 13.99 6.42 2.22
CA CYS A 33 13.61 5.06 2.60
C CYS A 33 12.19 5.00 3.17
N MET A 34 11.82 5.92 4.06
CA MET A 34 10.47 6.00 4.60
C MET A 34 9.43 6.31 3.51
N TRP A 35 9.75 7.24 2.61
CA TRP A 35 8.91 7.54 1.45
C TRP A 35 8.67 6.30 0.60
N ALA A 36 9.75 5.62 0.19
CA ALA A 36 9.66 4.40 -0.61
C ALA A 36 8.87 3.30 0.11
N ALA A 37 9.11 3.10 1.42
CA ALA A 37 8.41 2.11 2.21
C ALA A 37 6.89 2.36 2.31
N LEU A 38 6.43 3.61 2.17
CA LEU A 38 5.00 3.95 2.17
C LEU A 38 4.38 3.90 0.78
N THR A 39 5.13 4.20 -0.28
CA THR A 39 4.58 4.30 -1.65
C THR A 39 4.73 3.03 -2.47
N VAL A 40 5.76 2.20 -2.18
CA VAL A 40 6.03 0.95 -2.92
C VAL A 40 5.02 -0.16 -2.59
N PRO A 41 4.66 -0.45 -1.33
CA PRO A 41 3.57 -1.39 -1.08
C PRO A 41 2.29 -0.79 -1.67
N GLY A 42 1.63 -1.58 -2.54
CA GLY A 42 0.54 -1.11 -3.37
C GLY A 42 -0.70 -0.64 -2.60
N LYS A 43 -1.76 -0.33 -3.34
CA LYS A 43 -3.00 0.17 -2.74
C LYS A 43 -3.67 -0.90 -1.87
N PHE A 44 -4.24 -0.46 -0.76
CA PHE A 44 -5.15 -1.29 0.04
C PHE A 44 -6.40 -1.60 -0.79
N LEU A 45 -6.83 -2.86 -0.75
CA LEU A 45 -8.10 -3.30 -1.32
C LEU A 45 -9.18 -3.29 -0.24
N SER A 46 -10.41 -3.03 -0.64
CA SER A 46 -11.55 -3.07 0.28
C SER A 46 -11.74 -4.49 0.84
N ILE A 47 -12.19 -4.60 2.09
CA ILE A 47 -12.57 -5.89 2.69
C ILE A 47 -14.05 -6.18 2.42
N LEU A 48 -14.84 -5.16 2.05
CA LEU A 48 -16.26 -5.32 1.81
C LEU A 48 -16.48 -6.14 0.54
N PRO A 49 -17.18 -7.30 0.62
CA PRO A 49 -17.36 -8.20 -0.52
C PRO A 49 -18.12 -7.58 -1.70
N HIS A 50 -18.92 -6.53 -1.44
CA HIS A 50 -19.73 -5.83 -2.44
C HIS A 50 -19.17 -4.46 -2.84
N SER A 51 -17.93 -4.14 -2.46
CA SER A 51 -17.29 -2.94 -2.98
C SER A 51 -17.00 -3.09 -4.48
N ASP A 52 -17.03 -1.98 -5.22
CA ASP A 52 -16.83 -1.99 -6.66
C ASP A 52 -15.46 -2.59 -7.06
N GLU A 53 -14.42 -2.40 -6.23
CA GLU A 53 -13.09 -2.97 -6.43
C GLU A 53 -13.05 -4.50 -6.28
N ASN A 54 -13.99 -5.08 -5.52
CA ASN A 54 -14.12 -6.51 -5.27
C ASN A 54 -15.23 -7.17 -6.09
N ARG A 55 -15.85 -6.43 -7.02
CA ARG A 55 -16.97 -6.90 -7.86
C ARG A 55 -16.51 -7.88 -8.95
N VAL A 56 -15.48 -8.68 -8.69
CA VAL A 56 -15.06 -9.83 -9.52
C VAL A 56 -16.15 -10.93 -9.52
N VAL A 57 -17.12 -10.84 -8.60
CA VAL A 57 -18.33 -11.68 -8.59
C VAL A 57 -19.51 -11.00 -9.31
N SER A 58 -19.27 -10.19 -10.35
CA SER A 58 -20.13 -10.38 -11.51
C SER A 58 -19.75 -11.74 -12.08
N LEU A 59 -20.36 -12.82 -11.57
CA LEU A 59 -20.39 -14.09 -12.31
C LEU A 59 -20.59 -13.70 -13.77
N PRO A 60 -19.76 -14.16 -14.73
CA PRO A 60 -20.08 -13.96 -16.12
C PRO A 60 -21.53 -14.42 -16.22
N ALA A 61 -22.42 -13.49 -16.60
CA ALA A 61 -23.79 -13.85 -16.91
C ALA A 61 -23.61 -14.79 -18.08
N ASN A 62 -23.51 -16.09 -17.78
CA ASN A 62 -23.32 -17.12 -18.77
C ASN A 62 -24.73 -17.22 -19.35
N LEU A 63 -24.99 -16.36 -20.34
CA LEU A 63 -26.32 -16.16 -20.92
C LEU A 63 -26.86 -17.50 -21.43
N ASP A 64 -25.96 -18.41 -21.80
CA ASP A 64 -26.25 -19.76 -22.25
C ASP A 64 -26.78 -20.70 -21.14
N PHE A 65 -26.54 -20.40 -19.86
CA PHE A 65 -26.96 -21.24 -18.71
C PHE A 65 -27.75 -20.46 -17.66
N MET A 66 -28.59 -19.51 -18.09
CA MET A 66 -29.43 -18.72 -17.18
C MET A 66 -30.51 -19.60 -16.52
N ILE A 67 -30.48 -19.69 -15.18
CA ILE A 67 -31.46 -20.46 -14.39
C ILE A 67 -32.57 -19.53 -13.90
N PHE A 68 -33.77 -19.68 -14.48
CA PHE A 68 -34.94 -18.83 -14.18
C PHE A 68 -35.72 -19.20 -12.91
N ASN A 69 -35.37 -20.30 -12.25
CA ASN A 69 -36.05 -20.80 -11.05
C ASN A 69 -35.12 -20.76 -9.82
N HIS A 70 -34.76 -19.57 -9.37
CA HIS A 70 -33.93 -19.36 -8.17
C HIS A 70 -34.65 -18.43 -7.17
N ARG A 71 -34.26 -18.52 -5.90
CA ARG A 71 -34.93 -17.85 -4.77
C ARG A 71 -34.86 -16.30 -4.79
N ALA A 72 -34.01 -15.70 -5.65
CA ALA A 72 -33.95 -14.23 -5.78
C ALA A 72 -35.03 -13.64 -6.70
N LYS A 73 -35.95 -14.46 -7.23
CA LYS A 73 -37.21 -14.00 -7.84
C LYS A 73 -38.14 -13.24 -6.85
N ALA A 74 -37.73 -13.11 -5.58
CA ALA A 74 -38.41 -12.29 -4.57
C ALA A 74 -38.06 -10.79 -4.65
N PHE A 75 -37.03 -10.38 -5.40
CA PHE A 75 -36.73 -8.95 -5.60
C PHE A 75 -37.02 -8.53 -7.05
N PRO A 76 -38.03 -7.67 -7.29
CA PRO A 76 -38.28 -7.10 -8.61
C PRO A 76 -37.08 -6.25 -9.06
N LEU A 77 -36.82 -6.24 -10.37
CA LEU A 77 -35.75 -5.50 -11.06
C LEU A 77 -35.98 -3.97 -11.08
N ASP A 78 -36.68 -3.43 -10.08
CA ASP A 78 -36.78 -1.99 -9.82
C ASP A 78 -35.98 -1.67 -8.56
N MET A 79 -34.66 -1.85 -8.64
CA MET A 79 -33.76 -1.14 -7.74
C MET A 79 -33.34 0.16 -8.42
N ASP A 80 -34.20 1.17 -8.30
CA ASP A 80 -33.78 2.56 -8.37
C ASP A 80 -32.84 2.82 -7.18
N VAL A 81 -31.57 2.44 -7.33
CA VAL A 81 -30.50 2.84 -6.43
C VAL A 81 -30.13 4.29 -6.74
N LYS A 82 -31.06 5.21 -6.48
CA LYS A 82 -30.69 6.57 -6.09
C LYS A 82 -30.10 6.50 -4.68
N LEU A 83 -28.78 6.44 -4.58
CA LEU A 83 -28.10 6.79 -3.34
C LEU A 83 -27.78 8.29 -3.36
N LYS A 84 -28.31 9.01 -2.37
CA LYS A 84 -27.96 10.40 -2.04
C LYS A 84 -26.58 10.46 -1.40
#